data_AF-A0A9X2INS8-F1
#
_entry.id   AF-A0A9X2INS8-F1
#
_cell.length_a   1.000
_cell.length_b   1.000
_cell.length_c   1.000
_cell.angle_alpha   90.00
_cell.angle_beta   90.00
_cell.angle_gamma   90.00
#
_symmetry.space_group_name_H-M   'P 1'
#
loop_
_entity.id
_entity.type
_entity.pdbx_description
1 polymer ?
#
loop_
_entity_poly.entity_id
_entity_poly.type
_entity_poly.pdbx_seq_one_letter_code
_entity_poly.pdbx_strand_id
1 'polypeptide(L)'
;MEYITEWLTTIILLILFATVLELMIPNSAMQRYVKMVVGLMLLVVMLQPLLSIFQDDVDSWLFALTTEETNRAEQNVTNSINLQKREIELGQRAYISEQVAVQLESQVEDMLEEEHHLNIAQVEVELAEDAGAEEPFTEQQIKAVHVEVQEREREDELEPSDAVDAVEVVRIDTSLSVESQASPRTDELSNIVPLLSEYWDIPEEMISIAWEGGKRAE
;
A
#
# COMPACT_ATOMS: atom_id res chain seq x y z
N MET A 1 -26.39 43.78 12.00
CA MET A 1 -27.35 44.91 12.08
C MET A 1 -26.74 46.10 12.81
N GLU A 2 -26.11 45.89 13.96
CA GLU A 2 -25.45 46.95 14.75
C GLU A 2 -24.38 47.74 13.98
N TYR A 3 -23.54 47.06 13.19
CA TYR A 3 -22.54 47.69 12.31
C TYR A 3 -23.15 48.68 11.30
N ILE A 4 -24.25 48.30 10.64
CA ILE A 4 -24.93 49.18 9.67
C ILE A 4 -25.57 50.37 10.38
N THR A 5 -26.15 50.17 11.56
CA THR A 5 -26.75 51.25 12.34
C THR A 5 -25.69 52.23 12.86
N GLU A 6 -24.53 51.74 13.29
CA GLU A 6 -23.42 52.58 13.76
C GLU A 6 -22.77 53.37 12.62
N TRP A 7 -22.53 52.71 11.48
CA TRP A 7 -22.06 53.36 10.25
C TRP A 7 -23.02 54.45 9.77
N LEU A 8 -24.32 54.14 9.71
CA LEU A 8 -25.34 55.10 9.30
C LEU A 8 -25.42 56.29 10.27
N THR A 9 -25.33 56.04 11.57
CA THR A 9 -25.30 57.10 12.59
C THR A 9 -24.08 57.99 12.42
N THR A 10 -22.92 57.41 12.12
CA THR A 10 -21.68 58.15 11.82
C THR A 10 -21.82 59.03 10.58
N ILE A 11 -22.46 58.53 9.51
CA ILE A 11 -22.76 59.32 8.31
C ILE A 11 -23.69 60.49 8.63
N ILE A 12 -24.76 60.25 9.39
CA ILE A 12 -25.72 61.31 9.76
C ILE A 12 -25.01 62.40 10.57
N LEU A 13 -24.15 62.02 11.52
CA LEU A 13 -23.37 62.95 12.32
C LEU A 13 -22.39 63.76 11.45
N LEU A 14 -21.69 63.10 10.51
CA LEU A 14 -20.79 63.77 9.57
C LEU A 14 -21.51 64.74 8.64
N ILE A 15 -22.70 64.39 8.14
CA ILE A 15 -23.53 65.30 7.33
C ILE A 15 -23.91 66.52 8.16
N LEU A 16 -24.38 66.34 9.39
CA LEU A 16 -24.74 67.43 10.29
C LEU A 16 -23.53 68.34 10.54
N PHE A 17 -22.38 67.76 10.87
CA PHE A 17 -21.15 68.52 11.06
C PHE A 17 -20.70 69.26 9.79
N ALA A 18 -20.78 68.61 8.62
CA ALA A 18 -20.47 69.21 7.33
C ALA A 18 -21.37 70.43 7.04
N THR A 19 -22.67 70.35 7.35
CA THR A 19 -23.58 71.49 7.18
C THR A 19 -23.26 72.66 8.12
N VAL A 20 -22.86 72.38 9.37
CA VAL A 20 -22.41 73.42 10.31
C VAL A 20 -21.14 74.09 9.81
N LEU A 21 -20.17 73.30 9.32
CA LEU A 21 -18.94 73.82 8.72
C LEU A 21 -19.24 74.69 7.48
N GLU A 22 -20.18 74.26 6.64
CA GLU A 22 -20.57 75.02 5.45
C GLU A 22 -21.17 76.39 5.80
N LEU A 23 -21.93 76.47 6.89
CA LEU A 23 -22.52 77.70 7.42
C LEU A 23 -21.48 78.62 8.07
N MET A 24 -20.43 78.06 8.68
CA MET A 24 -19.34 78.84 9.26
C MET A 24 -18.42 79.48 8.21
N ILE A 25 -18.36 78.90 7.00
CA ILE A 25 -17.51 79.42 5.93
C ILE A 25 -18.22 80.58 5.22
N PRO A 26 -17.61 81.78 5.17
CA PRO A 26 -18.19 82.91 4.47
C PRO A 26 -18.27 82.64 2.95
N ASN A 27 -19.30 83.19 2.32
CA ASN A 27 -19.54 83.05 0.88
C ASN A 27 -18.38 83.65 0.08
N SER A 28 -17.45 82.79 -0.31
CA SER A 28 -16.18 83.14 -0.93
C SER A 28 -15.85 82.14 -2.03
N ALA A 29 -14.93 82.51 -2.92
CA ALA A 29 -14.41 81.59 -3.93
C ALA A 29 -13.76 80.32 -3.32
N MET A 30 -13.40 80.33 -2.03
CA MET A 30 -12.85 79.16 -1.32
C MET A 30 -13.94 78.16 -0.89
N GLN A 31 -15.16 78.64 -0.61
CA GLN A 31 -16.27 77.80 -0.13
C GLN A 31 -16.57 76.65 -1.10
N ARG A 32 -16.51 76.90 -2.42
CA ARG A 32 -16.75 75.86 -3.44
C ARG A 32 -15.74 74.71 -3.38
N TYR A 33 -14.48 75.00 -3.05
CA TYR A 33 -13.43 73.98 -2.96
C TYR A 33 -13.59 73.17 -1.67
N VAL A 34 -13.93 73.83 -0.57
CA VAL A 34 -14.20 73.13 0.70
C VAL A 34 -15.40 72.20 0.56
N LYS A 35 -16.50 72.65 -0.06
CA LYS A 35 -17.67 71.80 -0.33
C LYS A 35 -17.31 70.55 -1.16
N MET A 36 -16.46 70.71 -2.17
CA MET A 36 -16.00 69.60 -3.01
C MET A 36 -15.21 68.56 -2.19
N VAL A 37 -14.27 69.01 -1.37
CA VAL A 37 -13.42 68.12 -0.55
C VAL A 37 -14.26 67.43 0.53
N VAL A 38 -15.15 68.16 1.20
CA VAL A 38 -16.06 67.58 2.21
C VAL A 38 -16.99 66.55 1.56
N GLY A 39 -17.54 66.83 0.39
CA GLY A 39 -18.34 65.86 -0.37
C GLY A 39 -17.55 64.61 -0.77
N LEU A 40 -16.29 64.76 -1.19
CA LEU A 40 -15.41 63.65 -1.50
C LEU A 40 -15.09 62.81 -0.26
N MET A 41 -14.81 63.45 0.89
CA MET A 41 -14.62 62.74 2.16
C MET A 41 -15.86 61.95 2.55
N LEU A 42 -17.04 62.54 2.39
CA LEU A 42 -18.32 61.87 2.68
C LEU A 42 -18.54 60.66 1.77
N LEU A 43 -18.19 60.79 0.48
CA LEU A 43 -18.23 59.68 -0.48
C LEU A 43 -17.31 58.54 -0.04
N VAL A 44 -16.08 58.82 0.39
CA VAL A 44 -15.15 57.79 0.87
C VAL A 44 -15.72 57.05 2.09
N VAL A 45 -16.26 57.77 3.07
CA VAL A 45 -16.88 57.16 4.26
C VAL A 45 -18.12 56.33 3.89
N MET A 46 -18.91 56.77 2.92
CA MET A 46 -20.03 56.00 2.36
C MET A 46 -19.56 54.69 1.69
N LEU A 47 -18.36 54.69 1.09
CA LEU A 47 -17.81 53.54 0.35
C LEU A 47 -17.11 52.53 1.26
N GLN A 48 -16.72 52.89 2.48
CA GLN A 48 -16.05 52.00 3.44
C GLN A 48 -16.71 50.62 3.65
N PRO A 49 -18.04 50.49 3.88
CA PRO A 49 -18.64 49.16 4.05
C PRO A 49 -18.59 48.31 2.80
N LEU A 50 -18.59 48.92 1.60
CA LEU A 50 -18.40 48.20 0.35
C LEU A 50 -16.97 47.69 0.25
N LEU A 51 -15.98 48.51 0.63
CA LEU A 51 -14.56 48.12 0.62
C LEU A 51 -14.23 47.03 1.66
N SER A 52 -14.90 47.02 2.81
CA SER A 52 -14.69 46.02 3.87
C SER A 52 -14.97 44.59 3.38
N ILE A 53 -16.00 44.40 2.56
CA ILE A 53 -16.38 43.08 2.02
C ILE A 53 -15.28 42.52 1.11
N PHE A 54 -14.53 43.38 0.42
CA PHE A 54 -13.42 42.94 -0.44
C PHE A 54 -12.13 42.64 0.32
N GLN A 55 -11.97 43.09 1.57
CA GLN A 55 -10.73 42.88 2.32
C GLN A 55 -10.71 41.52 3.01
N ASP A 56 -11.84 41.12 3.62
CA ASP A 56 -11.91 39.88 4.40
C ASP A 56 -11.83 38.60 3.52
N ASP A 57 -12.20 38.69 2.24
CA ASP A 57 -12.27 37.54 1.33
C ASP A 57 -11.00 37.35 0.47
N VAL A 58 -10.12 38.35 0.42
CA VAL A 58 -8.89 38.27 -0.40
C VAL A 58 -7.80 37.47 0.30
N ASP A 59 -7.63 37.66 1.61
CA ASP A 59 -6.62 36.92 2.37
C ASP A 59 -6.98 35.43 2.50
N SER A 60 -8.26 35.11 2.69
CA SER A 60 -8.76 33.74 2.73
C SER A 60 -8.62 33.04 1.37
N TRP A 61 -8.94 33.73 0.28
CA TRP A 61 -8.82 33.20 -1.08
C TRP A 61 -7.37 32.93 -1.48
N LEU A 62 -6.45 33.86 -1.17
CA LEU A 62 -5.02 33.69 -1.45
C LEU A 62 -4.41 32.54 -0.63
N PHE A 63 -4.84 32.37 0.62
CA PHE A 63 -4.40 31.27 1.46
C PHE A 63 -4.92 29.91 0.96
N ALA A 64 -6.19 29.84 0.52
CA ALA A 64 -6.78 28.63 -0.04
C ALA A 64 -6.05 28.15 -1.30
N LEU A 65 -5.75 29.06 -2.23
CA LEU A 65 -5.04 28.75 -3.48
C LEU A 65 -3.63 28.20 -3.27
N THR A 66 -2.90 28.72 -2.29
CA THR A 66 -1.51 28.32 -2.02
C THR A 66 -1.42 27.01 -1.23
N THR A 67 -2.39 26.76 -0.35
CA THR A 67 -2.42 25.59 0.51
C THR A 67 -2.89 24.34 -0.23
N GLU A 68 -3.90 24.44 -1.10
CA GLU A 68 -4.43 23.28 -1.83
C GLU A 68 -3.42 22.72 -2.84
N GLU A 69 -2.74 23.58 -3.61
CA GLU A 69 -1.75 23.15 -4.60
C GLU A 69 -0.54 22.47 -3.93
N THR A 70 -0.05 23.03 -2.82
CA THR A 70 1.11 22.50 -2.09
C THR A 70 0.79 21.14 -1.45
N ASN A 71 -0.37 21.02 -0.78
CA ASN A 71 -0.78 19.78 -0.13
C ASN A 71 -1.03 18.64 -1.15
N ARG A 72 -1.57 18.96 -2.34
CA ARG A 72 -1.78 17.96 -3.40
C ARG A 72 -0.45 17.47 -3.99
N ALA A 73 0.52 18.36 -4.18
CA ALA A 73 1.85 17.99 -4.65
C ALA A 73 2.56 17.07 -3.64
N GLU A 74 2.53 17.40 -2.36
CA GLU A 74 3.13 16.58 -1.29
C GLU A 74 2.48 15.20 -1.16
N GLN A 75 1.15 15.12 -1.24
CA GLN A 75 0.43 13.83 -1.21
C GLN A 75 0.78 12.95 -2.41
N ASN A 76 0.90 13.51 -3.60
CA ASN A 76 1.26 12.75 -4.80
C ASN A 76 2.68 12.17 -4.69
N VAL A 77 3.64 12.97 -4.22
CA VAL A 77 5.02 12.51 -4.00
C VAL A 77 5.07 11.42 -2.93
N THR A 78 4.34 11.60 -1.83
CA THR A 78 4.26 10.60 -0.75
C THR A 78 3.66 9.29 -1.25
N ASN A 79 2.60 9.35 -2.05
CA ASN A 79 1.99 8.16 -2.64
C ASN A 79 2.93 7.45 -3.61
N SER A 80 3.66 8.19 -4.47
CA SER A 80 4.62 7.56 -5.39
C SER A 80 5.78 6.91 -4.64
N ILE A 81 6.26 7.52 -3.57
CA ILE A 81 7.33 6.96 -2.73
C ILE A 81 6.84 5.67 -2.04
N ASN A 82 5.63 5.67 -1.47
CA ASN A 82 5.08 4.48 -0.82
C ASN A 82 4.86 3.33 -1.82
N LEU A 83 4.45 3.64 -3.05
CA LEU A 83 4.27 2.64 -4.10
C LEU A 83 5.61 2.03 -4.52
N GLN A 84 6.63 2.86 -4.75
CA GLN A 84 7.99 2.41 -5.06
C GLN A 84 8.59 1.59 -3.91
N LYS A 85 8.38 2.01 -2.67
CA LYS A 85 8.82 1.26 -1.48
C LYS A 85 8.23 -0.14 -1.47
N ARG A 86 6.92 -0.28 -1.68
CA ARG A 86 6.25 -1.59 -1.72
C ARG A 86 6.79 -2.47 -2.86
N GLU A 87 7.04 -1.90 -4.03
CA GLU A 87 7.60 -2.63 -5.17
C GLU A 87 9.01 -3.18 -4.85
N ILE A 88 9.85 -2.37 -4.21
CA ILE A 88 11.19 -2.78 -3.77
C ILE A 88 11.11 -3.89 -2.71
N GLU A 89 10.24 -3.75 -1.70
CA GLU A 89 10.05 -4.75 -0.64
C GLU A 89 9.60 -6.10 -1.22
N LEU A 90 8.67 -6.10 -2.18
CA LEU A 90 8.24 -7.33 -2.85
C LEU A 90 9.38 -7.98 -3.66
N GLY A 91 10.16 -7.18 -4.39
CA GLY A 91 11.31 -7.68 -5.16
C GLY A 91 12.41 -8.24 -4.25
N GLN A 92 12.70 -7.59 -3.13
CA GLN A 92 13.64 -8.07 -2.12
C GLN A 92 13.17 -9.38 -1.50
N ARG A 93 11.88 -9.49 -1.14
CA ARG A 93 11.32 -10.72 -0.58
C ARG A 93 11.42 -11.89 -1.56
N ALA A 94 11.06 -11.68 -2.82
CA ALA A 94 11.19 -12.70 -3.86
C ALA A 94 12.66 -13.13 -4.07
N TYR A 95 13.60 -12.18 -4.02
CA TYR A 95 15.02 -12.49 -4.10
C TYR A 95 15.50 -13.32 -2.90
N ILE A 96 15.11 -12.93 -1.67
CA ILE A 96 15.50 -13.65 -0.45
C ILE A 96 14.89 -15.05 -0.45
N SER A 97 13.61 -15.21 -0.81
CA SER A 97 12.96 -16.53 -0.84
C SER A 97 13.65 -17.47 -1.82
N GLU A 98 14.04 -16.97 -2.99
CA GLU A 98 14.77 -17.75 -3.99
C GLU A 98 16.16 -18.17 -3.48
N GLN A 99 16.91 -17.25 -2.86
CA GLN A 99 18.24 -17.57 -2.31
C GLN A 99 18.16 -18.59 -1.17
N VAL A 100 17.15 -18.47 -0.30
CA VAL A 100 16.92 -19.43 0.78
C VAL A 100 16.49 -20.77 0.20
N ALA A 101 15.60 -20.81 -0.80
CA ALA A 101 15.18 -22.04 -1.46
C ALA A 101 16.37 -22.82 -2.04
N VAL A 102 17.23 -22.15 -2.82
CA VAL A 102 18.44 -22.75 -3.40
C VAL A 102 19.40 -23.26 -2.31
N GLN A 103 19.54 -22.52 -1.21
CA GLN A 103 20.39 -22.91 -0.09
C GLN A 103 19.83 -24.13 0.66
N LEU A 104 18.50 -24.24 0.80
CA LEU A 104 17.85 -25.38 1.44
C LEU A 104 17.90 -26.62 0.54
N GLU A 105 17.69 -26.44 -0.77
CA GLU A 105 17.82 -27.48 -1.80
C GLU A 105 19.22 -28.12 -1.74
N SER A 106 20.27 -27.31 -1.86
CA SER A 106 21.66 -27.80 -1.84
C SER A 106 22.06 -28.51 -0.54
N GLN A 107 21.37 -28.24 0.58
CA GLN A 107 21.67 -28.90 1.86
C GLN A 107 21.12 -30.33 1.96
N VAL A 108 20.05 -30.62 1.22
CA VAL A 108 19.36 -31.92 1.30
C VAL A 108 19.43 -32.72 0.01
N GLU A 109 19.91 -32.12 -1.08
CA GLU A 109 20.13 -32.77 -2.39
C GLU A 109 20.93 -34.06 -2.23
N ASP A 110 22.16 -33.98 -1.71
CA ASP A 110 23.03 -35.16 -1.53
C ASP A 110 22.38 -36.26 -0.66
N MET A 111 21.68 -35.87 0.41
CA MET A 111 21.05 -36.81 1.34
C MET A 111 19.84 -37.51 0.72
N LEU A 112 18.96 -36.76 0.04
CA LEU A 112 17.78 -37.31 -0.63
C LEU A 112 18.18 -38.20 -1.82
N GLU A 113 19.25 -37.83 -2.52
CA GLU A 113 19.78 -38.59 -3.64
C GLU A 113 20.42 -39.91 -3.19
N GLU A 114 21.29 -39.89 -2.19
CA GLU A 114 22.07 -41.06 -1.76
C GLU A 114 21.26 -42.03 -0.88
N GLU A 115 20.47 -41.51 0.07
CA GLU A 115 19.78 -42.35 1.05
C GLU A 115 18.37 -42.77 0.59
N HIS A 116 17.69 -41.92 -0.16
CA HIS A 116 16.28 -42.10 -0.53
C HIS A 116 16.03 -42.26 -2.04
N HIS A 117 17.04 -42.10 -2.90
CA HIS A 117 16.91 -42.18 -4.37
C HIS A 117 15.87 -41.21 -4.95
N LEU A 118 15.69 -40.07 -4.28
CA LEU A 118 14.76 -39.01 -4.66
C LEU A 118 15.54 -37.81 -5.20
N ASN A 119 14.98 -37.15 -6.21
CA ASN A 119 15.45 -35.86 -6.69
C ASN A 119 14.48 -34.76 -6.23
N ILE A 120 15.01 -33.57 -5.97
CA ILE A 120 14.21 -32.39 -5.69
C ILE A 120 13.77 -31.80 -7.03
N ALA A 121 12.46 -31.68 -7.23
CA ALA A 121 11.89 -31.04 -8.41
C ALA A 121 11.78 -29.52 -8.22
N GLN A 122 11.38 -29.08 -7.01
CA GLN A 122 11.24 -27.67 -6.69
C GLN A 122 11.23 -27.43 -5.16
N VAL A 123 11.87 -26.35 -4.71
CA VAL A 123 11.73 -25.82 -3.35
C VAL A 123 11.13 -24.42 -3.43
N GLU A 124 10.02 -24.18 -2.74
CA GLU A 124 9.39 -22.87 -2.61
C GLU A 124 9.34 -22.47 -1.13
N VAL A 125 9.79 -21.25 -0.83
CA VAL A 125 9.89 -20.73 0.54
C VAL A 125 8.95 -19.54 0.70
N GLU A 126 7.98 -19.67 1.61
CA GLU A 126 7.14 -18.55 2.02
C GLU A 126 7.78 -17.78 3.17
N LEU A 127 7.98 -16.48 2.96
CA LEU A 127 8.52 -15.57 3.98
C LEU A 127 7.41 -14.77 4.68
N ALA A 128 7.60 -14.48 5.96
CA ALA A 128 6.75 -13.59 6.75
C ALA A 128 6.67 -12.17 6.14
N GLU A 129 5.65 -11.39 6.54
CA GLU A 129 5.42 -10.05 5.99
C GLU A 129 6.51 -9.04 6.32
N ASP A 130 7.20 -9.25 7.45
CA ASP A 130 8.32 -8.44 7.95
C ASP A 130 9.69 -8.92 7.43
N ALA A 131 9.73 -10.00 6.64
CA ALA A 131 10.96 -10.49 6.03
C ALA A 131 11.55 -9.44 5.07
N GLY A 132 12.81 -9.08 5.28
CA GLY A 132 13.51 -8.03 4.51
C GLY A 132 13.24 -6.59 4.96
N ALA A 133 12.39 -6.36 5.97
CA ALA A 133 12.17 -5.02 6.54
C ALA A 133 13.27 -4.62 7.54
N GLU A 134 13.90 -5.60 8.19
CA GLU A 134 15.01 -5.43 9.12
C GLU A 134 16.22 -6.25 8.63
N GLU A 135 17.40 -5.62 8.52
CA GLU A 135 18.65 -6.34 8.31
C GLU A 135 19.33 -6.63 9.66
N PRO A 136 19.85 -7.85 9.90
CA PRO A 136 19.97 -8.99 8.97
C PRO A 136 18.74 -9.93 8.94
N PHE A 137 18.55 -10.62 7.81
CA PHE A 137 17.58 -11.72 7.66
C PHE A 137 17.83 -12.82 8.70
N THR A 138 16.76 -13.35 9.28
CA THR A 138 16.81 -14.43 10.27
C THR A 138 15.87 -15.56 9.86
N GLU A 139 16.25 -16.81 10.10
CA GLU A 139 15.48 -18.03 9.77
C GLU A 139 14.06 -18.04 10.37
N GLN A 140 13.84 -17.30 11.46
CA GLN A 140 12.53 -17.09 12.09
C GLN A 140 11.51 -16.34 11.20
N GLN A 141 11.98 -15.76 10.09
CA GLN A 141 11.16 -15.08 9.10
C GLN A 141 10.63 -16.04 8.01
N ILE A 142 10.99 -17.33 8.07
CA ILE A 142 10.42 -18.38 7.23
C ILE A 142 9.09 -18.81 7.84
N LYS A 143 8.03 -18.80 7.04
CA LYS A 143 6.67 -19.19 7.45
C LYS A 143 6.33 -20.60 7.01
N ALA A 144 6.71 -20.97 5.80
CA ALA A 144 6.50 -22.31 5.26
C ALA A 144 7.57 -22.64 4.22
N VAL A 145 7.89 -23.93 4.11
CA VAL A 145 8.75 -24.49 3.06
C VAL A 145 7.98 -25.59 2.35
N HIS A 146 7.84 -25.45 1.05
CA HIS A 146 7.18 -26.41 0.17
C HIS A 146 8.25 -27.12 -0.66
N VAL A 147 8.25 -28.45 -0.63
CA VAL A 147 9.24 -29.28 -1.30
C VAL A 147 8.53 -30.25 -2.23
N GLU A 148 8.86 -30.19 -3.50
CA GLU A 148 8.41 -31.16 -4.50
C GLU A 148 9.55 -32.14 -4.80
N VAL A 149 9.25 -33.43 -4.74
CA VAL A 149 10.21 -34.51 -4.98
C VAL A 149 9.74 -35.43 -6.12
N GLN A 150 10.70 -36.03 -6.82
CA GLN A 150 10.51 -36.99 -7.89
C GLN A 150 11.38 -38.23 -7.66
N GLU A 151 10.88 -39.40 -8.05
CA GLU A 151 11.64 -40.65 -7.96
C GLU A 151 12.66 -40.70 -9.10
N ARG A 152 13.92 -41.03 -8.80
CA ARG A 152 14.94 -41.17 -9.82
C ARG A 152 14.70 -42.45 -10.61
N GLU A 153 14.20 -42.32 -11.84
CA GLU A 153 14.18 -43.43 -12.79
C GLU A 153 15.62 -43.85 -13.12
N ARG A 154 15.96 -45.14 -12.93
CA ARG A 154 17.28 -45.65 -13.30
C ARG A 154 17.49 -45.50 -14.82
N GLU A 155 18.59 -44.86 -15.23
CA GLU A 155 19.03 -44.79 -16.63
C GLU A 155 19.42 -46.16 -17.24
N ASP A 156 19.44 -47.24 -16.45
CA ASP A 156 19.68 -48.61 -16.92
C ASP A 156 18.35 -49.35 -17.18
N GLU A 157 17.59 -48.94 -18.20
CA GLU A 157 16.72 -49.76 -19.09
C GLU A 157 15.80 -48.86 -19.92
N LEU A 158 16.38 -48.11 -20.87
CA LEU A 158 15.63 -47.50 -21.97
C LEU A 158 15.17 -48.60 -22.95
N GLU A 159 14.02 -49.23 -22.68
CA GLU A 159 13.17 -49.75 -23.75
C GLU A 159 12.12 -48.69 -24.13
N PRO A 160 11.93 -48.37 -25.42
CA PRO A 160 11.01 -47.34 -25.83
C PRO A 160 9.57 -47.87 -25.71
N SER A 161 8.87 -47.47 -24.66
CA SER A 161 7.41 -47.66 -24.59
C SER A 161 6.73 -46.32 -24.84
N ASP A 162 6.39 -46.08 -26.11
CA ASP A 162 5.23 -45.28 -26.48
C ASP A 162 3.97 -45.94 -25.88
N ALA A 163 3.69 -45.65 -24.62
CA ALA A 163 2.43 -46.01 -23.99
C ALA A 163 2.03 -44.87 -23.06
N VAL A 164 1.26 -43.94 -23.63
CA VAL A 164 0.45 -43.00 -22.85
C VAL A 164 -0.31 -43.83 -21.81
N ASP A 165 0.03 -43.61 -20.54
CA ASP A 165 -0.58 -44.35 -19.44
C ASP A 165 -2.10 -44.14 -19.49
N ALA A 166 -2.82 -45.24 -19.68
CA ALA A 166 -4.23 -45.19 -19.98
C ALA A 166 -4.98 -44.67 -18.75
N VAL A 167 -5.53 -43.46 -18.85
CA VAL A 167 -6.41 -42.87 -17.83
C VAL A 167 -7.44 -43.90 -17.41
N GLU A 168 -7.28 -44.45 -16.21
CA GLU A 168 -8.22 -45.42 -15.66
C GLU A 168 -9.56 -44.70 -15.46
N VAL A 169 -10.56 -45.11 -16.23
CA VAL A 169 -11.86 -44.45 -16.25
C VAL A 169 -12.47 -44.59 -14.86
N VAL A 170 -12.61 -43.47 -14.15
CA VAL A 170 -13.20 -43.42 -12.82
C VAL A 170 -14.63 -43.97 -12.90
N ARG A 171 -14.81 -45.22 -12.46
CA ARG A 171 -16.12 -45.80 -12.16
C ARG A 171 -16.43 -45.49 -10.71
N ILE A 172 -17.29 -44.50 -10.50
CA ILE A 172 -17.83 -44.18 -9.18
C ILE A 172 -18.91 -45.22 -8.86
N ASP A 173 -18.53 -46.29 -8.17
CA ASP A 173 -19.46 -47.22 -7.52
C ASP A 173 -19.72 -46.74 -6.08
N THR A 174 -20.81 -46.00 -5.87
CA THR A 174 -21.21 -45.36 -4.60
C THR A 174 -21.77 -46.36 -3.56
N SER A 175 -21.31 -47.60 -3.53
CA SER A 175 -21.81 -48.63 -2.59
C SER A 175 -20.75 -49.25 -1.68
N LEU A 176 -19.51 -48.75 -1.75
CA LEU A 176 -18.43 -49.16 -0.86
C LEU A 176 -17.94 -47.94 -0.09
N SER A 177 -18.11 -47.99 1.24
CA SER A 177 -17.51 -47.05 2.17
C SER A 177 -16.01 -47.00 1.94
N VAL A 178 -15.50 -45.80 1.66
CA VAL A 178 -14.07 -45.51 1.49
C VAL A 178 -13.39 -45.66 2.86
N GLU A 179 -13.02 -46.87 3.19
CA GLU A 179 -11.98 -47.12 4.19
C GLU A 179 -10.67 -46.75 3.51
N SER A 180 -10.06 -45.67 4.00
CA SER A 180 -8.84 -45.06 3.48
C SER A 180 -7.74 -46.11 3.35
N GLN A 181 -7.55 -46.62 2.14
CA GLN A 181 -6.35 -47.33 1.75
C GLN A 181 -5.26 -46.26 1.67
N ALA A 182 -4.48 -46.11 2.74
CA ALA A 182 -3.22 -45.38 2.68
C ALA A 182 -2.38 -46.03 1.57
N SER A 183 -2.13 -45.27 0.51
CA SER A 183 -1.23 -45.71 -0.56
C SER A 183 0.18 -45.86 0.03
N PRO A 184 0.96 -46.87 -0.39
CA PRO A 184 2.35 -47.06 0.08
C PRO A 184 3.25 -45.83 -0.17
N ARG A 185 2.86 -44.94 -1.10
CA ARG A 185 3.54 -43.68 -1.40
C ARG A 185 3.40 -42.57 -0.33
N THR A 186 2.41 -42.66 0.57
CA THR A 186 2.19 -41.66 1.64
C THR A 186 3.04 -41.96 2.87
N ASP A 187 3.34 -43.23 3.12
CA ASP A 187 4.17 -43.66 4.26
C ASP A 187 5.65 -43.28 4.06
N GLU A 188 6.15 -43.29 2.83
CA GLU A 188 7.54 -42.91 2.50
C GLU A 188 7.79 -41.41 2.73
N LEU A 189 6.86 -40.54 2.29
CA LEU A 189 6.94 -39.10 2.49
C LEU A 189 6.91 -38.70 3.97
N SER A 190 6.16 -39.44 4.79
CA SER A 190 6.04 -39.18 6.23
C SER A 190 7.37 -39.40 6.98
N ASN A 191 8.29 -40.20 6.43
CA ASN A 191 9.61 -40.45 7.02
C ASN A 191 10.65 -39.39 6.62
N ILE A 192 10.39 -38.58 5.59
CA ILE A 192 11.32 -37.57 5.06
C ILE A 192 11.16 -36.22 5.79
N VAL A 193 9.94 -35.85 6.16
CA VAL A 193 9.65 -34.62 6.93
C VAL A 193 10.49 -34.48 8.21
N PRO A 194 10.63 -35.49 9.09
CA PRO A 194 11.46 -35.37 10.29
C PRO A 194 12.95 -35.18 9.97
N LEU A 195 13.45 -35.78 8.87
CA LEU A 195 14.83 -35.59 8.42
C LEU A 195 15.04 -34.15 7.94
N LEU A 196 14.14 -33.63 7.10
CA LEU A 196 14.19 -32.25 6.63
C LEU A 196 14.11 -31.25 7.79
N SER A 197 13.29 -31.55 8.80
CA SER A 197 13.20 -30.74 10.03
C SER A 197 14.52 -30.70 10.80
N GLU A 198 15.20 -31.84 10.93
CA GLU A 198 16.53 -31.90 11.59
C GLU A 198 17.62 -31.16 10.80
N TYR A 199 17.63 -31.29 9.47
CA TYR A 199 18.63 -30.65 8.61
C TYR A 199 18.44 -29.12 8.51
N TRP A 200 17.20 -28.63 8.53
CA TRP A 200 16.90 -27.21 8.35
C TRP A 200 16.69 -26.45 9.66
N ASP A 201 16.59 -27.14 10.81
CA ASP A 201 16.16 -26.57 12.10
C ASP A 201 14.80 -25.84 12.00
N ILE A 202 13.94 -26.29 11.08
CA ILE A 202 12.59 -25.77 10.83
C ILE A 202 11.57 -26.77 11.39
N PRO A 203 10.54 -26.33 12.14
CA PRO A 203 9.51 -27.24 12.66
C PRO A 203 8.80 -28.02 11.55
N GLU A 204 8.52 -29.30 11.79
CA GLU A 204 7.78 -30.18 10.86
C GLU A 204 6.45 -29.56 10.40
N GLU A 205 5.79 -28.79 11.27
CA GLU A 205 4.52 -28.10 10.98
C GLU A 205 4.63 -27.05 9.86
N MET A 206 5.84 -26.57 9.55
CA MET A 206 6.11 -25.57 8.52
C MET A 206 6.61 -26.19 7.21
N ILE A 207 6.87 -27.51 7.18
CA ILE A 207 7.40 -28.21 6.01
C ILE A 207 6.27 -29.04 5.40
N SER A 208 6.02 -28.83 4.11
CA SER A 208 5.11 -29.70 3.36
C SER A 208 5.83 -30.32 2.17
N ILE A 209 5.69 -31.63 2.00
CA ILE A 209 6.30 -32.39 0.91
C ILE A 209 5.22 -32.93 -0.04
N ALA A 210 5.47 -32.86 -1.35
CA ALA A 210 4.59 -33.39 -2.37
C ALA A 210 5.36 -34.09 -3.50
N TRP A 211 4.71 -35.02 -4.20
CA TRP A 211 5.25 -35.61 -5.42
C TRP A 211 4.96 -34.72 -6.63
N GLU A 212 5.94 -34.55 -7.52
CA GLU A 212 5.75 -33.84 -8.79
C GLU A 212 4.61 -34.53 -9.59
N GLY A 213 3.51 -33.79 -9.85
CA GLY A 213 2.34 -34.29 -10.58
C GLY A 213 1.28 -35.05 -9.75
N GLY A 214 1.45 -35.18 -8.42
CA GLY A 214 0.50 -35.81 -7.50
C GLY A 214 -0.43 -34.80 -6.79
N LYS A 215 -1.70 -35.17 -6.59
CA LYS A 215 -2.62 -34.37 -5.76
C LYS A 215 -2.17 -34.36 -4.30
N ARG A 216 -2.12 -33.14 -3.74
CA ARG A 216 -1.94 -32.78 -2.32
C ARG A 216 -2.40 -33.86 -1.34
N ALA A 217 -1.50 -34.27 -0.45
CA ALA A 217 -1.89 -34.73 0.88
C ALA A 217 -2.10 -33.47 1.74
N GLU A 218 -3.35 -33.24 2.14
CA GLU A 218 -3.71 -32.25 3.16
C GLU A 218 -3.48 -32.81 4.57
#